data_AF-A0A257SH06-F1
#
_entry.id   AF-A0A257SH06-F1
#
_cell.length_a   1.000
_cell.length_b   1.000
_cell.length_c   1.000
_cell.angle_alpha   90.00
_cell.angle_beta   90.00
_cell.angle_gamma   90.00
#
_symmetry.space_group_name_H-M   'P 1'
#
loop_
_entity.id
_entity.type
_entity.pdbx_description
1 polymer ?
#
loop_
_entity_poly.entity_id
_entity_poly.type
_entity_poly.pdbx_seq_one_letter_code
_entity_poly.pdbx_strand_id
1 'polypeptide(L)' 'MHLVLRLDVGGQPMAWETWEEAAAHYVRGNVAWTLGDPFFTAHGGISRRNGIP' A
#
# COMPACT_ATOMS: atom_id res chain seq x y z
N MET A 1 -12.65 5.69 -5.17
CA MET A 1 -12.08 4.34 -5.42
C MET A 1 -10.76 4.58 -6.14
N HIS A 2 -9.64 4.51 -5.42
CA HIS A 2 -8.31 4.83 -5.94
C HIS A 2 -7.57 3.52 -6.27
N LEU A 3 -7.08 3.40 -7.50
CA LEU A 3 -6.25 2.27 -7.94
C LEU A 3 -4.78 2.68 -7.92
N VAL A 4 -3.91 1.72 -7.62
CA VAL A 4 -2.46 1.85 -7.59
C VAL A 4 -1.87 0.99 -8.69
N LEU A 5 -0.91 1.51 -9.45
CA LEU A 5 -0.21 0.72 -10.45
C LEU A 5 0.92 -0.07 -9.78
N ARG A 6 0.83 -1.40 -9.81
CA ARG A 6 1.91 -2.28 -9.39
C ARG A 6 2.96 -2.40 -10.49
N LEU A 7 4.21 -2.29 -10.08
CA LEU A 7 5.38 -2.49 -10.92
C LEU A 7 6.17 -3.69 -10.42
N ASP A 8 6.92 -4.34 -11.31
CA ASP A 8 7.99 -5.22 -10.88
C ASP A 8 9.19 -4.39 -10.37
N VAL A 9 10.24 -5.08 -9.88
CA VAL A 9 11.43 -4.41 -9.32
C VAL A 9 12.17 -3.54 -10.35
N GLY A 10 12.04 -3.84 -11.65
CA GLY A 10 12.65 -3.08 -12.76
C GLY A 10 11.78 -1.93 -13.26
N GLY A 11 10.57 -1.75 -12.72
CA GLY A 11 9.64 -0.68 -13.07
C GLY A 11 8.69 -1.03 -14.20
N GLN A 12 8.59 -2.31 -14.60
CA GLN A 12 7.62 -2.72 -15.61
C GLN A 12 6.21 -2.77 -15.01
N PRO A 13 5.21 -2.12 -15.65
CA PRO A 13 3.82 -2.21 -15.24
C PRO A 13 3.29 -3.63 -15.25
N MET A 14 2.69 -4.06 -14.14
CA MET A 14 2.07 -5.39 -14.01
C MET A 14 0.55 -5.31 -14.03
N ALA A 15 -0.05 -4.59 -13.09
CA ALA A 15 -1.51 -4.51 -12.94
C ALA A 15 -1.91 -3.29 -12.11
N TRP A 16 -3.14 -2.83 -12.33
CA TRP A 16 -3.82 -1.93 -11.41
C TRP A 16 -4.46 -2.74 -10.30
N GLU A 17 -4.20 -2.35 -9.05
CA GLU A 17 -4.69 -3.01 -7.84
C GLU A 17 -5.33 -1.96 -6.90
N THR A 18 -6.13 -2.41 -5.95
CA THR A 18 -6.77 -1.49 -5.00
C THR A 18 -5.75 -0.93 -4.00
N TRP A 19 -6.10 0.15 -3.32
CA TRP A 19 -5.23 0.70 -2.28
C TRP A 19 -5.05 -0.28 -1.11
N GLU A 20 -6.04 -1.13 -0.80
CA GLU A 20 -5.95 -2.17 0.23
C GLU A 20 -4.93 -3.25 -0.16
N GLU A 21 -4.95 -3.70 -1.42
CA GLU A 21 -3.98 -4.65 -1.96
C GLU A 21 -2.57 -4.06 -1.94
N ALA A 22 -2.41 -2.82 -2.37
CA ALA A 22 -1.14 -2.09 -2.30
C ALA A 22 -0.63 -1.97 -0.85
N ALA A 23 -1.49 -1.62 0.11
CA ALA A 23 -1.14 -1.55 1.53
C ALA A 23 -0.68 -2.92 2.09
N ALA A 24 -1.28 -4.02 1.64
CA ALA A 24 -0.86 -5.36 2.04
C ALA A 24 0.58 -5.67 1.60
N HIS A 25 1.04 -5.18 0.44
CA HIS A 25 2.44 -5.34 0.02
C HIS A 25 3.41 -4.60 0.94
N TYR A 26 3.07 -3.39 1.41
CA TYR A 26 3.89 -2.65 2.38
C TYR A 26 4.04 -3.41 3.69
N VAL A 27 2.92 -3.89 4.25
CA VAL A 27 2.93 -4.62 5.53
C VAL A 27 3.73 -5.92 5.44
N ARG A 28 3.74 -6.57 4.27
CA ARG A 28 4.52 -7.79 4.00
C ARG A 28 5.99 -7.53 3.68
N GLY A 29 6.41 -6.28 3.52
CA GLY A 29 7.77 -5.94 3.10
C GLY A 29 8.07 -6.23 1.63
N ASN A 30 7.04 -6.29 0.78
CA ASN A 30 7.15 -6.60 -0.65
C ASN A 30 7.39 -5.37 -1.54
N VAL A 31 7.69 -4.21 -0.95
CA VAL A 31 7.88 -2.95 -1.70
C VAL A 31 9.36 -2.59 -1.69
N ALA A 32 10.00 -2.69 -2.86
CA ALA A 32 11.40 -2.31 -3.03
C ALA A 32 11.60 -0.79 -3.16
N TRP A 33 10.66 -0.12 -3.82
CA TRP A 33 10.67 1.33 -4.04
C TRP A 33 9.27 1.80 -4.44
N THR A 34 9.07 3.12 -4.39
CA THR A 34 7.81 3.80 -4.73
C THR A 34 8.11 4.98 -5.66
N LEU A 35 7.12 5.41 -6.45
CA LEU A 35 7.26 6.54 -7.37
C LEU A 35 6.08 7.50 -7.21
N GLY A 36 6.40 8.80 -7.13
CA GLY A 36 5.41 9.86 -6.95
C GLY A 36 5.13 10.19 -5.48
N ASP A 37 4.20 11.12 -5.28
CA ASP A 37 3.80 11.57 -3.95
C ASP A 37 2.76 10.63 -3.31
N PRO A 38 2.73 10.51 -1.97
CA PRO A 38 1.66 9.79 -1.28
C PRO A 38 0.29 10.38 -1.62
N PHE A 39 -0.60 9.57 -2.19
CA PHE A 39 -1.97 10.00 -2.56
C PHE A 39 -3.00 9.66 -1.49
N PHE A 40 -2.65 8.81 -0.51
CA PHE A 40 -3.55 8.32 0.53
C PHE A 40 -2.76 7.87 1.77
N THR A 41 -3.27 8.15 2.95
CA THR A 41 -2.74 7.63 4.22
C THR A 41 -3.77 6.67 4.83
N ALA A 42 -3.39 5.40 4.94
CA ALA A 42 -4.20 4.39 5.61
C ALA A 42 -3.87 4.38 7.10
N HIS A 43 -4.86 4.60 7.95
CA HIS A 43 -4.73 4.33 9.38
C HIS A 43 -5.18 2.90 9.66
N GLY A 44 -4.42 2.20 10.51
CA GLY A 44 -4.81 0.88 11.00
C GLY A 44 -6.09 0.93 11.83
N GLY A 45 -6.53 -0.24 12.30
CA GLY A 45 -7.62 -0.31 13.26
C GLY A 45 -7.19 0.11 14.66
N ILE A 46 -8.15 0.53 15.48
CA ILE A 46 -7.94 0.75 16.91
C ILE A 46 -7.62 -0.58 17.57
N SER A 47 -6.46 -0.69 18.21
CA SER A 47 -6.08 -1.94 18.87
C SER A 47 -7.01 -2.22 20.05
N ARG A 48 -7.66 -3.39 20.07
CA ARG A 48 -8.58 -3.79 21.15
C ARG A 48 -7.92 -3.79 22.53
N ARG A 49 -6.60 -4.03 22.60
CA ARG A 49 -5.86 -4.16 23.85
C ARG A 49 -5.64 -2.83 24.58
N ASN A 50 -5.49 -1.74 23.82
CA ASN A 50 -5.15 -0.41 24.38
C ASN A 50 -6.13 0.70 23.98
N GLY A 51 -6.99 0.49 22.97
CA GLY A 51 -8.01 1.45 22.55
C GLY A 51 -7.47 2.71 21.89
N ILE A 52 -6.20 2.72 21.47
CA ILE A 52 -5.56 3.90 20.87
C ILE A 52 -5.58 3.76 19.33
N PRO A 53 -6.04 4.78 18.59
CA PRO A 53 -5.93 4.85 17.12
C PRO A 53 -4.48 4.88 16.61
#